data_AF-A0A1V9YXZ2-F1
#
_entry.id   AF-A0A1V9YXZ2-F1
#
_cell.length_a   1.000
_cell.length_b   1.000
_cell.length_c   1.000
_cell.angle_alpha   90.00
_cell.angle_beta   90.00
_cell.angle_gamma   90.00
#
_symmetry.space_group_name_H-M   'P 1'
#
loop_
_entity.id
_entity.type
_entity.pdbx_description
1 polymer ?
#
loop_
_entity_poly.entity_id
_entity_poly.type
_entity_poly.pdbx_seq_one_letter_code
_entity_poly.pdbx_strand_id
1 'polypeptide(L)'
;MNLTINNIQQYRRVQPFLQFAAPFDVGDLAFVVVCPPELLFINLVDALALHLPPTAPFALLVDSGVDILCVQLPRMPIAMESPLAPPHLLADSSTTVTAPLSVTALWWYHPVSLEPVAAGSSLLAHVRGWMALGEALQEDDLLLALALFRGCFYTNVHHHGRQATATLEAQVAVGDCLAQLHQYTDAIEWLTDVMSHCDADDVTLRDCMALLGMVHLQRQEVTVARTLFERVALLDELDAGPADLATLESMLNVAAAYRYGCNYAPAMVIVTSVITTARANGADAIWQGVIQSGRLVLGLLLCSTGDSDQGCEYLYDAFRWRLEYFGVDHARTWSAFSAWYWCSEQAGRWVLSMEAQRLVAAVTIMPPTIGDWPGKACVACAGAIAGAAFAPAAAAPYTYLRCKGCVGLDVAMQECCPARRHPAATMM
;
A
#
# COMPACT_ATOMS: atom_id res chain seq x y z
N MET A 1 -38.41 0.07 -27.66
CA MET A 1 -39.62 0.73 -27.14
C MET A 1 -40.05 -0.07 -25.90
N ASN A 2 -39.98 0.58 -24.73
CA ASN A 2 -40.66 0.29 -23.45
C ASN A 2 -40.36 -0.99 -22.64
N LEU A 3 -39.48 -0.79 -21.65
CA LEU A 3 -39.64 -1.02 -20.18
C LEU A 3 -40.95 -1.61 -19.63
N THR A 4 -40.82 -2.54 -18.66
CA THR A 4 -41.27 -2.49 -17.23
C THR A 4 -41.22 -3.92 -16.64
N ILE A 5 -40.44 -4.28 -15.61
CA ILE A 5 -40.44 -3.97 -14.15
C ILE A 5 -41.75 -4.30 -13.41
N ASN A 6 -41.67 -5.29 -12.49
CA ASN A 6 -42.27 -5.38 -11.15
C ASN A 6 -42.40 -6.87 -10.73
N ASN A 7 -42.27 -7.33 -9.49
CA ASN A 7 -41.67 -6.86 -8.23
C ASN A 7 -41.87 -8.02 -7.21
N ILE A 8 -40.86 -8.27 -6.35
CA ILE A 8 -40.91 -8.56 -4.89
C ILE A 8 -41.91 -9.60 -4.31
N GLN A 9 -41.39 -10.61 -3.59
CA GLN A 9 -41.60 -10.81 -2.13
C GLN A 9 -40.82 -12.03 -1.57
N GLN A 10 -39.86 -11.77 -0.67
CA GLN A 10 -39.82 -12.20 0.75
C GLN A 10 -39.81 -13.71 1.04
N TYR A 11 -38.70 -14.23 1.58
CA TYR A 11 -38.72 -15.15 2.72
C TYR A 11 -37.49 -14.93 3.62
N ARG A 12 -37.76 -14.78 4.92
CA ARG A 12 -36.81 -14.62 6.03
C ARG A 12 -36.88 -15.88 6.88
N ARG A 13 -35.71 -16.30 7.40
CA ARG A 13 -35.45 -17.30 8.47
C ARG A 13 -35.65 -18.79 8.09
N VAL A 14 -34.58 -19.56 8.27
CA VAL A 14 -34.34 -20.51 9.39
C VAL A 14 -33.15 -21.39 8.96
N GLN A 15 -32.04 -21.37 9.70
CA GLN A 15 -31.02 -22.43 9.65
C GLN A 15 -31.70 -23.77 9.98
N PRO A 16 -31.28 -24.86 9.34
CA PRO A 16 -30.59 -25.86 10.16
C PRO A 16 -29.37 -26.48 9.48
N PHE A 17 -28.42 -26.87 10.33
CA PHE A 17 -27.37 -27.86 10.11
C PHE A 17 -27.68 -28.92 9.04
N LEU A 18 -26.75 -29.11 8.10
CA LEU A 18 -26.50 -30.35 7.35
C LEU A 18 -24.99 -30.43 7.14
N GLN A 19 -24.27 -31.11 8.04
CA GLN A 19 -23.74 -32.47 7.87
C GLN A 19 -22.78 -32.62 6.67
N PHE A 20 -21.50 -32.59 7.03
CA PHE A 20 -20.34 -33.01 6.24
C PHE A 20 -20.47 -34.47 5.77
N ALA A 21 -20.20 -34.72 4.49
CA ALA A 21 -19.61 -35.94 3.93
C ALA A 21 -19.24 -35.62 2.46
N ALA A 22 -18.03 -35.82 1.95
CA ALA A 22 -16.94 -36.73 2.29
C ALA A 22 -15.57 -35.99 2.25
N PRO A 23 -14.54 -36.48 2.96
CA PRO A 23 -13.22 -35.88 2.92
C PRO A 23 -12.57 -36.22 1.59
N PHE A 24 -12.22 -35.21 0.79
CA PHE A 24 -11.01 -35.36 -0.01
C PHE A 24 -9.83 -35.32 0.96
N ASP A 25 -8.93 -36.29 0.82
CA ASP A 25 -7.69 -36.33 1.56
C ASP A 25 -6.75 -35.28 0.94
N VAL A 26 -6.92 -34.02 1.36
CA VAL A 26 -6.09 -32.85 0.97
C VAL A 26 -4.75 -32.86 1.73
N GLY A 27 -4.37 -34.00 2.33
CA GLY A 27 -3.20 -34.13 3.20
C GLY A 27 -1.86 -33.73 2.57
N ASP A 28 -1.82 -33.62 1.24
CA ASP A 28 -0.61 -33.33 0.47
C ASP A 28 -0.68 -32.00 -0.31
N LEU A 29 -1.63 -31.09 -0.08
CA LEU A 29 -1.66 -29.77 -0.75
C LEU A 29 -1.30 -28.65 0.23
N ALA A 30 -0.22 -27.91 -0.08
CA ALA A 30 0.34 -26.91 0.82
C ALA A 30 -0.35 -25.53 0.70
N PHE A 31 -1.01 -25.20 -0.42
CA PHE A 31 -1.64 -23.89 -0.61
C PHE A 31 -2.80 -23.92 -1.60
N VAL A 32 -3.81 -23.08 -1.32
CA VAL A 32 -4.82 -22.61 -2.27
C VAL A 32 -4.74 -21.08 -2.25
N VAL A 33 -4.25 -20.47 -3.32
CA VAL A 33 -4.29 -19.00 -3.47
C VAL A 33 -5.41 -18.67 -4.44
N VAL A 34 -6.44 -17.98 -3.93
CA VAL A 34 -7.56 -17.48 -4.74
C VAL A 34 -7.26 -16.06 -5.15
N CYS A 35 -7.05 -15.85 -6.45
CA CYS A 35 -6.79 -14.55 -7.03
C CYS A 35 -7.99 -14.09 -7.86
N PRO A 36 -8.43 -12.83 -7.76
CA PRO A 36 -9.35 -12.25 -8.73
C PRO A 36 -8.81 -12.38 -10.17
N PRO A 37 -9.70 -12.37 -11.20
CA PRO A 37 -9.32 -12.61 -12.60
C PRO A 37 -8.24 -11.65 -13.09
N GLU A 38 -8.18 -10.45 -12.51
CA GLU A 38 -7.23 -9.41 -12.87
C GLU A 38 -5.77 -9.72 -12.43
N LEU A 39 -5.57 -10.72 -11.56
CA LEU A 39 -4.27 -11.10 -10.98
C LEU A 39 -3.65 -12.36 -11.61
N LEU A 40 -4.13 -12.79 -12.78
CA LEU A 40 -3.54 -13.91 -13.55
C LEU A 40 -2.24 -13.47 -14.22
N PHE A 41 -1.19 -13.23 -13.43
CA PHE A 41 0.16 -13.07 -13.94
C PHE A 41 1.03 -14.24 -13.50
N ILE A 42 1.76 -14.79 -14.48
CA ILE A 42 2.83 -15.80 -14.35
C ILE A 42 3.76 -15.49 -13.15
N ASN A 43 3.93 -14.21 -12.83
CA ASN A 43 4.76 -13.71 -11.74
C ASN A 43 4.35 -14.18 -10.33
N LEU A 44 3.06 -14.41 -10.03
CA LEU A 44 2.65 -14.86 -8.70
C LEU A 44 3.07 -16.31 -8.44
N VAL A 45 2.90 -17.16 -9.46
CA VAL A 45 3.32 -18.57 -9.44
C VAL A 45 4.84 -18.65 -9.37
N ASP A 46 5.54 -17.84 -10.17
CA ASP A 46 6.99 -17.79 -10.18
C ASP A 46 7.58 -17.22 -8.88
N ALA A 47 6.98 -16.17 -8.30
CA ALA A 47 7.40 -15.61 -7.01
C ALA A 47 7.17 -16.60 -5.87
N LEU A 48 6.00 -17.24 -5.81
CA LEU A 48 5.73 -18.29 -4.83
C LEU A 48 6.67 -19.49 -5.03
N ALA A 49 6.96 -19.89 -6.28
CA ALA A 49 7.91 -20.96 -6.57
C ALA A 49 9.36 -20.61 -6.24
N LEU A 50 9.75 -19.32 -6.31
CA LEU A 50 11.09 -18.84 -5.95
C LEU A 50 11.31 -18.79 -4.44
N HIS A 51 10.23 -18.50 -3.68
CA HIS A 51 10.31 -18.23 -2.24
C HIS A 51 9.80 -19.36 -1.34
N LEU A 52 9.05 -20.32 -1.88
CA LEU A 52 8.63 -21.52 -1.15
C LEU A 52 9.66 -22.67 -1.32
N PRO A 53 9.81 -23.55 -0.32
CA PRO A 53 10.68 -24.71 -0.45
C PRO A 53 10.23 -25.60 -1.64
N PRO A 54 11.17 -26.11 -2.46
CA PRO A 54 10.87 -26.80 -3.74
C PRO A 54 10.08 -28.11 -3.60
N THR A 55 9.82 -28.55 -2.37
CA THR A 55 9.08 -29.78 -2.05
C THR A 55 7.62 -29.55 -1.69
N ALA A 56 7.15 -28.31 -1.59
CA ALA A 56 5.76 -28.00 -1.23
C ALA A 56 4.85 -27.95 -2.49
N PRO A 57 3.97 -28.94 -2.72
CA PRO A 57 2.98 -28.85 -3.78
C PRO A 57 1.97 -27.73 -3.47
N PHE A 58 1.81 -26.78 -4.38
CA PHE A 58 0.78 -25.75 -4.27
C PHE A 58 -0.22 -25.84 -5.43
N ALA A 59 -1.46 -25.43 -5.17
CA ALA A 59 -2.49 -25.22 -6.18
C ALA A 59 -2.84 -23.74 -6.22
N LEU A 60 -2.72 -23.12 -7.38
CA LEU A 60 -3.30 -21.80 -7.63
C LEU A 60 -4.73 -22.01 -8.12
N LEU A 61 -5.71 -21.36 -7.49
CA LEU A 61 -7.11 -21.34 -7.94
C LEU A 61 -7.43 -19.94 -8.44
N VAL A 62 -7.52 -19.75 -9.76
CA VAL A 62 -7.86 -18.44 -10.32
C VAL A 62 -9.35 -18.40 -10.61
N ASP A 63 -10.06 -17.43 -10.03
CA ASP A 63 -11.43 -17.14 -10.41
C ASP A 63 -11.42 -16.25 -11.66
N SER A 64 -11.96 -16.73 -12.77
CA SER A 64 -12.11 -15.94 -14.02
C SER A 64 -13.51 -15.35 -14.20
N GLY A 65 -14.40 -15.51 -13.21
CA GLY A 65 -15.81 -15.15 -13.30
C GLY A 65 -16.67 -16.15 -14.08
N VAL A 66 -16.08 -17.16 -14.72
CA VAL A 66 -16.79 -18.22 -15.47
C VAL A 66 -16.24 -19.62 -15.16
N ASP A 67 -14.93 -19.76 -14.97
CA ASP A 67 -14.25 -21.02 -14.62
C ASP A 67 -13.19 -20.80 -13.53
N ILE A 68 -12.90 -21.86 -12.75
CA ILE A 68 -11.79 -21.89 -11.80
C ILE A 68 -10.63 -22.68 -12.40
N LEU A 69 -9.48 -22.04 -12.56
CA LEU A 69 -8.27 -22.68 -13.10
C LEU A 69 -7.41 -23.24 -11.97
N CYS A 70 -7.22 -24.57 -11.93
CA CYS A 70 -6.26 -25.21 -11.03
C CYS A 70 -4.92 -25.38 -11.77
N VAL A 71 -3.90 -24.64 -11.34
CA VAL A 71 -2.53 -24.85 -11.84
C VAL A 71 -1.77 -25.72 -10.84
N GLN A 72 -1.61 -26.99 -11.20
CA GLN A 72 -0.73 -27.90 -10.47
C GLN A 72 0.65 -27.85 -11.13
N LEU A 73 1.63 -27.27 -10.44
CA LEU A 73 3.02 -27.35 -10.91
C LEU A 73 3.55 -28.78 -10.73
N PRO A 74 4.34 -29.30 -11.70
CA PRO A 74 4.96 -30.60 -11.56
C PRO A 74 5.91 -30.59 -10.36
N ARG A 75 5.87 -31.66 -9.54
CA ARG A 75 6.91 -31.91 -8.52
C ARG A 75 8.26 -31.87 -9.23
N MET A 76 9.15 -30.94 -8.88
CA MET A 76 10.53 -31.01 -9.35
C MET A 76 11.15 -32.28 -8.78
N PRO A 77 11.57 -33.25 -9.60
CA PRO A 77 12.33 -34.37 -9.09
C PRO A 77 13.67 -33.82 -8.59
N ILE A 78 13.87 -33.84 -7.27
CA ILE A 78 15.21 -33.69 -6.72
C ILE A 78 15.99 -34.90 -7.21
N ALA A 79 16.87 -34.70 -8.19
CA ALA A 79 17.86 -35.69 -8.54
C ALA A 79 18.84 -35.80 -7.35
N MET A 80 18.49 -36.65 -6.38
CA MET A 80 19.46 -37.12 -5.40
C MET A 80 20.41 -38.05 -6.16
N GLU A 81 21.55 -37.51 -6.60
CA GLU A 81 22.66 -38.36 -7.03
C GLU A 81 23.07 -39.23 -5.84
N SER A 82 22.81 -40.53 -5.97
CA SER A 82 23.27 -41.53 -5.02
C SER A 82 24.81 -41.52 -5.02
N PRO A 83 25.48 -41.41 -3.86
CA PRO A 83 26.95 -41.38 -3.78
C PRO A 83 27.62 -42.73 -4.14
N LEU A 84 26.88 -43.69 -4.69
CA LEU A 84 27.35 -45.03 -5.05
C LEU A 84 27.15 -45.37 -6.54
N ALA A 85 26.70 -44.43 -7.38
CA ALA A 85 26.61 -44.67 -8.81
C ALA A 85 28.00 -44.47 -9.49
N PRO A 86 28.47 -45.41 -10.33
CA PRO A 86 29.71 -45.24 -11.09
C PRO A 86 29.59 -44.08 -12.08
N PRO A 87 30.70 -43.41 -12.44
CA PRO A 87 30.67 -42.19 -13.23
C PRO A 87 30.11 -42.48 -14.63
N HIS A 88 28.94 -41.93 -14.92
CA HIS A 88 28.41 -41.93 -16.29
C HIS A 88 29.19 -40.91 -17.11
N LEU A 89 29.66 -41.36 -18.28
CA LEU A 89 30.29 -40.56 -19.32
C LEU A 89 29.39 -39.38 -19.70
N LEU A 90 30.00 -38.20 -19.76
CA LEU A 90 29.44 -36.95 -20.27
C LEU A 90 28.66 -37.20 -21.57
N ALA A 91 27.34 -36.98 -21.53
CA ALA A 91 26.51 -36.82 -22.70
C ALA A 91 26.24 -35.33 -22.93
N ASP A 92 26.24 -34.96 -24.21
CA ASP A 92 26.37 -33.61 -24.74
C ASP A 92 25.38 -32.56 -24.20
N SER A 93 25.93 -31.35 -24.04
CA SER A 93 25.21 -30.11 -23.78
C SER A 93 24.38 -29.67 -25.01
N SER A 94 23.15 -30.16 -25.16
CA SER A 94 22.11 -29.47 -25.97
C SER A 94 20.72 -30.13 -25.88
N THR A 95 20.13 -30.20 -24.69
CA THR A 95 18.67 -30.44 -24.57
C THR A 95 18.09 -29.59 -23.47
N THR A 96 17.50 -28.46 -23.86
CA THR A 96 16.49 -27.75 -23.06
C THR A 96 15.27 -28.67 -22.94
N VAL A 97 15.16 -29.39 -21.82
CA VAL A 97 13.94 -30.11 -21.46
C VAL A 97 12.92 -29.08 -20.96
N THR A 98 12.12 -28.52 -21.88
CA THR A 98 10.83 -27.91 -21.51
C THR A 98 9.90 -29.03 -21.05
N ALA A 99 9.82 -29.26 -19.74
CA ALA A 99 8.76 -30.07 -19.18
C ALA A 99 7.42 -29.39 -19.46
N PRO A 100 6.42 -30.08 -20.04
CA PRO A 100 5.13 -29.47 -20.30
C PRO A 100 4.42 -29.17 -18.97
N LEU A 101 4.07 -27.90 -18.75
CA LEU A 101 3.07 -27.52 -17.76
C LEU A 101 1.76 -28.23 -18.12
N SER A 102 1.39 -29.26 -17.36
CA SER A 102 0.10 -29.93 -17.52
C SER A 102 -0.99 -29.07 -16.90
N VAL A 103 -1.56 -28.16 -17.69
CA VAL A 103 -2.77 -27.41 -17.32
C VAL A 103 -3.94 -28.38 -17.42
N THR A 104 -4.45 -28.83 -16.27
CA THR A 104 -5.63 -29.70 -16.23
C THR A 104 -6.83 -28.84 -15.88
N ALA A 105 -7.69 -28.56 -16.87
CA ALA A 105 -8.96 -27.89 -16.63
C ALA A 105 -9.88 -28.86 -15.88
N LEU A 106 -10.02 -28.66 -14.57
CA LEU A 106 -10.93 -29.42 -13.72
C LEU A 106 -12.31 -28.77 -13.79
N TRP A 107 -13.26 -29.46 -14.42
CA TRP A 107 -14.66 -29.04 -14.48
C TRP A 107 -15.35 -29.41 -13.16
N TRP A 108 -15.59 -28.42 -12.29
CA TRP A 108 -16.29 -28.64 -11.01
C TRP A 108 -17.78 -28.30 -11.14
N TYR A 109 -18.64 -29.21 -10.67
CA TYR A 109 -20.11 -29.08 -10.68
C TYR A 109 -20.70 -28.53 -9.37
N HIS A 110 -19.89 -27.93 -8.50
CA HIS A 110 -20.34 -27.36 -7.22
C HIS A 110 -19.79 -25.95 -7.00
N PRO A 111 -20.58 -25.01 -6.45
CA PRO A 111 -20.11 -23.68 -6.11
C PRO A 111 -19.02 -23.81 -5.04
N VAL A 112 -17.77 -23.58 -5.45
CA VAL A 112 -16.65 -23.41 -4.53
C VAL A 112 -16.87 -22.08 -3.82
N SER A 113 -16.92 -22.10 -2.49
CA SER A 113 -16.88 -20.87 -1.71
C SER A 113 -15.53 -20.21 -1.98
N LEU A 114 -15.53 -19.00 -2.54
CA LEU A 114 -14.35 -18.14 -2.70
C LEU A 114 -13.88 -17.55 -1.36
N GLU A 115 -14.47 -18.01 -0.25
CA GLU A 115 -13.99 -17.64 1.07
C GLU A 115 -12.55 -18.15 1.23
N PRO A 116 -11.60 -17.26 1.56
CA PRO A 116 -10.21 -17.64 1.77
C PRO A 116 -10.12 -18.74 2.82
N VAL A 117 -9.60 -19.89 2.39
CA VAL A 117 -9.55 -21.10 3.20
C VAL A 117 -8.40 -20.96 4.19
N ALA A 118 -8.71 -21.01 5.49
CA ALA A 118 -7.70 -21.07 6.53
C ALA A 118 -6.78 -22.28 6.29
N ALA A 119 -5.47 -22.06 6.35
CA ALA A 119 -4.51 -23.13 6.18
C ALA A 119 -4.65 -24.18 7.31
N GLY A 120 -4.38 -25.45 6.99
CA GLY A 120 -4.36 -26.51 8.00
C GLY A 120 -3.31 -26.27 9.09
N SER A 121 -3.46 -26.91 10.24
CA SER A 121 -2.57 -26.72 11.40
C SER A 121 -1.09 -27.02 11.11
N SER A 122 -0.80 -27.86 10.12
CA SER A 122 0.57 -28.16 9.65
C SER A 122 1.31 -26.93 9.10
N LEU A 123 0.58 -25.90 8.67
CA LEU A 123 1.14 -24.71 8.04
C LEU A 123 1.29 -23.53 9.00
N LEU A 124 0.82 -23.65 10.25
CA LEU A 124 0.95 -22.60 11.27
C LEU A 124 2.39 -22.15 11.49
N ALA A 125 3.36 -23.06 11.38
CA ALA A 125 4.78 -22.74 11.50
C ALA A 125 5.28 -21.76 10.41
N HIS A 126 4.58 -21.68 9.27
CA HIS A 126 4.97 -20.85 8.13
C HIS A 126 4.30 -19.47 8.12
N VAL A 127 3.21 -19.27 8.89
CA VAL A 127 2.46 -18.00 8.93
C VAL A 127 3.37 -16.81 9.25
N ARG A 128 4.29 -16.98 10.21
CA ARG A 128 5.27 -15.94 10.54
C ARG A 128 6.20 -15.61 9.36
N GLY A 129 6.59 -16.63 8.60
CA GLY A 129 7.40 -16.45 7.38
C GLY A 129 6.63 -15.71 6.29
N TRP A 130 5.33 -16.00 6.14
CA TRP A 130 4.47 -15.30 5.18
C TRP A 130 4.21 -13.85 5.59
N MET A 131 4.03 -13.59 6.89
CA MET A 131 3.90 -12.22 7.40
C MET A 131 5.15 -11.41 7.08
N ALA A 132 6.34 -11.93 7.40
CA ALA A 132 7.61 -11.26 7.11
C ALA A 132 7.85 -11.08 5.59
N LEU A 133 7.44 -12.05 4.77
CA LEU A 133 7.49 -11.91 3.32
C LEU A 133 6.52 -10.84 2.81
N GLY A 134 5.31 -10.76 3.37
CA GLY A 134 4.34 -9.72 3.06
C GLY A 134 4.88 -8.33 3.39
N GLU A 135 5.51 -8.16 4.56
CA GLU A 135 6.17 -6.91 4.96
C GLU A 135 7.28 -6.52 3.98
N ALA A 136 8.11 -7.47 3.56
CA ALA A 136 9.18 -7.23 2.59
C ALA A 136 8.64 -6.85 1.20
N LEU A 137 7.49 -7.38 0.81
CA LEU A 137 6.86 -7.12 -0.49
C LEU A 137 5.92 -5.91 -0.49
N GLN A 138 5.62 -5.31 0.66
CA GLN A 138 4.60 -4.27 0.76
C GLN A 138 4.92 -3.05 -0.12
N GLU A 139 6.19 -2.75 -0.36
CA GLU A 139 6.61 -1.65 -1.22
C GLU A 139 6.76 -2.04 -2.70
N ASP A 140 7.06 -3.32 -2.99
CA ASP A 140 7.41 -3.81 -4.33
C ASP A 140 6.23 -4.48 -5.06
N ASP A 141 5.47 -5.31 -4.35
CA ASP A 141 4.30 -6.04 -4.85
C ASP A 141 3.18 -6.05 -3.80
N LEU A 142 2.48 -4.92 -3.73
CA LEU A 142 1.40 -4.66 -2.79
C LEU A 142 0.24 -5.66 -2.89
N LEU A 143 0.01 -6.22 -4.08
CA LEU A 143 -1.07 -7.20 -4.32
C LEU A 143 -0.70 -8.56 -3.75
N LEU A 144 0.56 -8.98 -3.92
CA LEU A 144 1.09 -10.18 -3.28
C LEU A 144 1.15 -10.04 -1.76
N ALA A 145 1.61 -8.89 -1.26
CA ALA A 145 1.60 -8.58 0.17
C ALA A 145 0.18 -8.69 0.76
N LEU A 146 -0.82 -8.07 0.12
CA LEU A 146 -2.23 -8.18 0.51
C LEU A 146 -2.71 -9.64 0.56
N ALA A 147 -2.36 -10.45 -0.44
CA ALA A 147 -2.75 -11.85 -0.49
C ALA A 147 -2.13 -12.66 0.67
N LEU A 148 -0.84 -12.43 0.96
CA LEU A 148 -0.14 -13.07 2.09
C LEU A 148 -0.78 -12.67 3.43
N PHE A 149 -1.02 -11.38 3.65
CA PHE A 149 -1.63 -10.90 4.90
C PHE A 149 -3.05 -11.43 5.10
N ARG A 150 -3.87 -11.51 4.04
CA ARG A 150 -5.18 -12.18 4.11
C ARG A 150 -5.00 -13.65 4.50
N GLY A 151 -4.09 -14.37 3.87
CA GLY A 151 -3.78 -15.76 4.22
C GLY A 151 -3.39 -15.94 5.68
N CYS A 152 -2.54 -15.06 6.21
CA CYS A 152 -2.16 -15.01 7.62
C CYS A 152 -3.38 -14.75 8.51
N PHE A 153 -4.19 -13.75 8.18
CA PHE A 153 -5.40 -13.40 8.94
C PHE A 153 -6.37 -14.58 9.06
N TYR A 154 -6.81 -15.17 7.95
CA TYR A 154 -7.80 -16.25 8.00
C TYR A 154 -7.26 -17.50 8.71
N THR A 155 -5.97 -17.80 8.54
CA THR A 155 -5.31 -18.89 9.26
C THR A 155 -5.27 -18.61 10.76
N ASN A 156 -4.88 -17.40 11.18
CA ASN A 156 -4.82 -17.02 12.58
C ASN A 156 -6.22 -16.95 13.22
N VAL A 157 -7.24 -16.44 12.52
CA VAL A 157 -8.64 -16.46 13.00
C VAL A 157 -9.09 -17.89 13.30
N HIS A 158 -8.78 -18.84 12.42
CA HIS A 158 -9.21 -20.22 12.57
C HIS A 158 -8.54 -20.93 13.76
N HIS A 159 -7.24 -20.73 13.96
CA HIS A 159 -6.46 -21.48 14.95
C HIS A 159 -6.26 -20.74 16.29
N HIS A 160 -6.21 -19.41 16.27
CA HIS A 160 -5.92 -18.57 17.44
C HIS A 160 -7.10 -17.67 17.85
N GLY A 161 -8.08 -17.48 16.96
CA GLY A 161 -9.24 -16.62 17.20
C GLY A 161 -9.02 -15.17 16.79
N ARG A 162 -10.10 -14.38 16.80
CA ARG A 162 -10.11 -12.99 16.31
C ARG A 162 -9.32 -12.00 17.16
N GLN A 163 -9.19 -12.26 18.47
CA GLN A 163 -8.53 -11.37 19.41
C GLN A 163 -7.05 -11.68 19.62
N ALA A 164 -6.52 -12.71 18.95
CA ALA A 164 -5.10 -13.01 19.07
C ALA A 164 -4.27 -11.90 18.40
N THR A 165 -3.18 -11.48 19.03
CA THR A 165 -2.29 -10.41 18.52
C THR A 165 -1.88 -10.63 17.07
N ALA A 166 -1.43 -11.85 16.72
CA ALA A 166 -1.05 -12.20 15.35
C ALA A 166 -2.22 -12.12 14.34
N THR A 167 -3.47 -12.28 14.80
CA THR A 167 -4.65 -12.07 13.96
C THR A 167 -4.85 -10.58 13.69
N LEU A 168 -4.77 -9.76 14.74
CA LEU A 168 -4.95 -8.31 14.65
C LEU A 168 -3.84 -7.66 13.80
N GLU A 169 -2.58 -8.06 14.00
CA GLU A 169 -1.43 -7.60 13.18
C GLU A 169 -1.64 -7.89 11.69
N ALA A 170 -2.02 -9.13 11.35
CA ALA A 170 -2.32 -9.49 9.96
C ALA A 170 -3.50 -8.68 9.40
N GLN A 171 -4.53 -8.43 10.21
CA GLN A 171 -5.69 -7.64 9.81
C GLN A 171 -5.35 -6.17 9.56
N VAL A 172 -4.49 -5.57 10.40
CA VAL A 172 -3.97 -4.21 10.20
C VAL A 172 -3.17 -4.14 8.90
N ALA A 173 -2.30 -5.10 8.64
CA ALA A 173 -1.50 -5.15 7.41
C ALA A 173 -2.36 -5.29 6.14
N VAL A 174 -3.48 -6.04 6.22
CA VAL A 174 -4.50 -6.05 5.15
C VAL A 174 -5.10 -4.64 4.96
N GLY A 175 -5.49 -3.99 6.04
CA GLY A 175 -6.05 -2.63 6.00
C GLY A 175 -5.09 -1.61 5.39
N ASP A 176 -3.80 -1.67 5.73
CA ASP A 176 -2.75 -0.83 5.16
C ASP A 176 -2.59 -1.08 3.65
N CYS A 177 -2.52 -2.35 3.23
CA CYS A 177 -2.42 -2.67 1.80
C CYS A 177 -3.62 -2.15 1.00
N LEU A 178 -4.84 -2.31 1.54
CA LEU A 178 -6.05 -1.77 0.92
C LEU A 178 -6.03 -0.25 0.84
N ALA A 179 -5.53 0.44 1.88
CA ALA A 179 -5.35 1.88 1.88
C ALA A 179 -4.36 2.35 0.79
N GLN A 180 -3.24 1.65 0.64
CA GLN A 180 -2.22 1.93 -0.37
C GLN A 180 -2.72 1.63 -1.80
N LEU A 181 -3.59 0.63 -1.98
CA LEU A 181 -4.32 0.35 -3.23
C LEU A 181 -5.49 1.32 -3.46
N HIS A 182 -5.71 2.27 -2.55
CA HIS A 182 -6.81 3.23 -2.57
C HIS A 182 -8.21 2.59 -2.51
N GLN A 183 -8.32 1.36 -2.02
CA GLN A 183 -9.56 0.67 -1.71
C GLN A 183 -10.07 1.11 -0.33
N TYR A 184 -10.36 2.41 -0.19
CA TYR A 184 -10.58 3.05 1.10
C TYR A 184 -11.79 2.52 1.88
N THR A 185 -12.85 2.12 1.20
CA THR A 185 -14.04 1.55 1.85
C THR A 185 -13.67 0.26 2.57
N ASP A 186 -13.00 -0.66 1.87
CA ASP A 186 -12.57 -1.94 2.42
C ASP A 186 -11.51 -1.72 3.51
N ALA A 187 -10.57 -0.80 3.31
CA ALA A 187 -9.58 -0.45 4.33
C ALA A 187 -10.24 0.02 5.63
N ILE A 188 -11.25 0.89 5.54
CA ILE A 188 -12.01 1.36 6.72
C ILE A 188 -12.73 0.20 7.40
N GLU A 189 -13.37 -0.70 6.65
CA GLU A 189 -14.06 -1.85 7.22
C GLU A 189 -13.10 -2.75 7.99
N TRP A 190 -11.97 -3.11 7.38
CA TRP A 190 -10.95 -3.96 8.00
C TRP A 190 -10.36 -3.33 9.26
N LEU A 191 -9.96 -2.06 9.20
CA LEU A 191 -9.33 -1.37 10.33
C LEU A 191 -10.34 -1.04 11.45
N THR A 192 -11.58 -0.70 11.13
CA THR A 192 -12.62 -0.48 12.16
C THR A 192 -12.95 -1.78 12.89
N ASP A 193 -12.95 -2.91 12.18
CA ASP A 193 -13.13 -4.23 12.81
C ASP A 193 -11.96 -4.53 13.76
N VAL A 194 -10.70 -4.29 13.39
CA VAL A 194 -9.54 -4.39 14.31
C VAL A 194 -9.74 -3.55 15.56
N MET A 195 -10.04 -2.26 15.39
CA MET A 195 -10.23 -1.34 16.51
C MET A 195 -11.26 -1.83 17.53
N SER A 196 -12.29 -2.57 17.10
CA SER A 196 -13.32 -3.10 17.99
C SER A 196 -12.86 -4.31 18.83
N HIS A 197 -11.73 -4.91 18.48
CA HIS A 197 -11.15 -6.08 19.13
C HIS A 197 -9.87 -5.78 19.92
N CYS A 198 -9.24 -4.62 19.72
CA CYS A 198 -8.07 -4.19 20.49
C CYS A 198 -8.45 -3.68 21.89
N ASP A 199 -7.57 -3.93 22.85
CA ASP A 199 -7.63 -3.28 24.17
C ASP A 199 -7.14 -1.83 24.08
N ALA A 200 -7.55 -0.99 25.03
CA ALA A 200 -7.29 0.46 25.01
C ALA A 200 -5.80 0.84 25.04
N ASP A 201 -4.94 -0.03 25.57
CA ASP A 201 -3.50 0.18 25.73
C ASP A 201 -2.66 -0.56 24.67
N ASP A 202 -3.31 -1.20 23.69
CA ASP A 202 -2.63 -1.98 22.65
C ASP A 202 -1.88 -1.07 21.66
N VAL A 203 -0.62 -1.40 21.35
CA VAL A 203 0.16 -0.71 20.31
C VAL A 203 -0.52 -0.87 18.95
N THR A 204 -1.10 -2.05 18.68
CA THR A 204 -1.87 -2.31 17.45
C THR A 204 -3.08 -1.39 17.32
N LEU A 205 -3.69 -0.96 18.42
CA LEU A 205 -4.77 0.04 18.38
C LEU A 205 -4.27 1.39 17.85
N ARG A 206 -3.07 1.82 18.27
CA ARG A 206 -2.48 3.09 17.84
C ARG A 206 -2.14 3.08 16.36
N ASP A 207 -1.49 2.02 15.89
CA ASP A 207 -1.18 1.82 14.47
C ASP A 207 -2.46 1.83 13.63
N CYS A 208 -3.49 1.12 14.10
CA CYS A 208 -4.78 1.06 13.43
C CYS A 208 -5.46 2.44 13.36
N MET A 209 -5.44 3.23 14.44
CA MET A 209 -5.99 4.59 14.45
C MET A 209 -5.20 5.52 13.53
N ALA A 210 -3.88 5.41 13.48
CA ALA A 210 -3.04 6.21 12.59
C ALA A 210 -3.35 5.89 11.11
N LEU A 211 -3.47 4.61 10.75
CA LEU A 211 -3.83 4.19 9.39
C LEU A 211 -5.24 4.64 9.02
N LEU A 212 -6.24 4.48 9.89
CA LEU A 212 -7.58 5.01 9.66
C LEU A 212 -7.57 6.53 9.49
N GLY A 213 -6.79 7.24 10.31
CA GLY A 213 -6.61 8.68 10.19
C GLY A 213 -6.10 9.06 8.79
N MET A 214 -5.13 8.32 8.25
CA MET A 214 -4.61 8.53 6.91
C MET A 214 -5.65 8.25 5.82
N VAL A 215 -6.43 7.17 5.94
CA VAL A 215 -7.49 6.83 5.00
C VAL A 215 -8.58 7.91 4.98
N HIS A 216 -9.03 8.37 6.15
CA HIS A 216 -10.00 9.46 6.27
C HIS A 216 -9.45 10.78 5.69
N LEU A 217 -8.15 11.06 5.92
CA LEU A 217 -7.50 12.23 5.35
C LEU A 217 -7.48 12.19 3.82
N GLN A 218 -7.15 11.03 3.23
CA GLN A 218 -7.16 10.81 1.79
C GLN A 218 -8.57 10.94 1.18
N ARG A 219 -9.62 10.63 1.96
CA ARG A 219 -11.03 10.83 1.60
C ARG A 219 -11.57 12.25 1.87
N GLN A 220 -10.72 13.19 2.29
CA GLN A 220 -11.10 14.55 2.70
C GLN A 220 -11.97 14.64 3.96
N GLU A 221 -12.05 13.58 4.76
CA GLU A 221 -12.78 13.53 6.02
C GLU A 221 -11.90 14.05 7.15
N VAL A 222 -11.42 15.29 6.98
CA VAL A 222 -10.35 15.91 7.78
C VAL A 222 -10.66 15.96 9.28
N THR A 223 -11.92 16.19 9.64
CA THR A 223 -12.33 16.25 11.05
C THR A 223 -12.16 14.90 11.75
N VAL A 224 -12.52 13.81 11.09
CA VAL A 224 -12.37 12.44 11.60
C VAL A 224 -10.89 12.08 11.71
N ALA A 225 -10.13 12.34 10.63
CA ALA A 225 -8.70 12.11 10.60
C ALA A 225 -7.97 12.82 11.74
N ARG A 226 -8.28 14.10 11.97
CA ARG A 226 -7.69 14.89 13.07
C ARG A 226 -7.96 14.27 14.43
N THR A 227 -9.20 13.86 14.71
CA THR A 227 -9.54 13.24 16.00
C THR A 227 -8.76 11.96 16.24
N LEU A 228 -8.56 11.13 15.21
CA LEU A 228 -7.75 9.91 15.30
C LEU A 228 -6.28 10.24 15.55
N PHE A 229 -5.68 11.16 14.80
CA PHE A 229 -4.28 11.51 15.00
C PHE A 229 -4.00 12.19 16.34
N GLU A 230 -4.88 13.08 16.80
CA GLU A 230 -4.75 13.71 18.13
C GLU A 230 -4.85 12.67 19.25
N ARG A 231 -5.70 11.65 19.07
CA ARG A 231 -5.81 10.52 20.00
C ARG A 231 -4.52 9.71 20.04
N VAL A 232 -3.95 9.36 18.88
CA VAL A 232 -2.69 8.61 18.79
C VAL A 232 -1.55 9.40 19.44
N ALA A 233 -1.37 10.67 19.06
CA ALA A 233 -0.32 11.52 19.62
C ALA A 233 -0.41 11.68 21.14
N LEU A 234 -1.63 11.81 21.69
CA LEU A 234 -1.84 11.84 23.14
C LEU A 234 -1.41 10.54 23.81
N LEU A 235 -1.75 9.38 23.23
CA LEU A 235 -1.38 8.09 23.80
C LEU A 235 0.14 7.87 23.77
N ASP A 236 0.80 8.22 22.66
CA ASP A 236 2.26 8.12 22.57
C ASP A 236 2.97 9.07 23.55
N GLU A 237 2.46 10.30 23.70
CA GLU A 237 2.98 11.24 24.68
C GLU A 237 2.81 10.73 26.13
N LEU A 238 1.67 10.09 26.44
CA LEU A 238 1.44 9.53 27.78
C LEU A 238 2.34 8.32 28.08
N ASP A 239 2.68 7.53 27.07
CA ASP A 239 3.42 6.27 27.20
C ASP A 239 4.94 6.50 27.19
N ALA A 240 5.45 7.22 26.19
CA ALA A 240 6.88 7.40 25.97
C ALA A 240 7.38 8.83 26.22
N GLY A 241 6.47 9.81 26.28
CA GLY A 241 6.77 11.21 26.54
C GLY A 241 6.85 12.09 25.29
N PRO A 242 6.91 13.42 25.46
CA PRO A 242 6.79 14.40 24.37
C PRO A 242 8.03 14.49 23.45
N ALA A 243 9.14 13.89 23.87
CA ALA A 243 10.39 13.88 23.11
C ALA A 243 10.68 12.52 22.46
N ASP A 244 9.81 11.52 22.64
CA ASP A 244 9.97 10.21 22.03
C ASP A 244 9.75 10.27 20.51
N LEU A 245 10.43 9.39 19.79
CA LEU A 245 10.37 9.33 18.32
C LEU A 245 8.94 9.11 17.82
N ALA A 246 8.20 8.15 18.39
CA ALA A 246 6.85 7.82 17.97
C ALA A 246 5.90 9.00 18.22
N THR A 247 6.05 9.66 19.38
CA THR A 247 5.28 10.89 19.70
C THR A 247 5.53 11.98 18.66
N LEU A 248 6.78 12.20 18.25
CA LEU A 248 7.10 13.21 17.23
C LEU A 248 6.52 12.85 15.85
N GLU A 249 6.54 11.57 15.46
CA GLU A 249 5.92 11.10 14.22
C GLU A 249 4.40 11.28 14.23
N SER A 250 3.74 10.90 15.32
CA SER A 250 2.31 11.11 15.53
C SER A 250 1.94 12.59 15.49
N MET A 251 2.78 13.47 16.05
CA MET A 251 2.57 14.93 15.97
C MET A 251 2.69 15.47 14.53
N LEU A 252 3.52 14.87 13.66
CA LEU A 252 3.54 15.25 12.24
C LEU A 252 2.23 14.86 11.53
N ASN A 253 1.61 13.74 11.90
CA ASN A 253 0.29 13.37 11.39
C ASN A 253 -0.81 14.35 11.84
N VAL A 254 -0.76 14.79 13.10
CA VAL A 254 -1.63 15.86 13.62
C VAL A 254 -1.44 17.14 12.81
N ALA A 255 -0.20 17.58 12.60
CA ALA A 255 0.09 18.78 11.81
C ALA A 255 -0.40 18.65 10.35
N ALA A 256 -0.26 17.47 9.75
CA ALA A 256 -0.80 17.19 8.43
C ALA A 256 -2.33 17.40 8.42
N ALA A 257 -3.07 16.83 9.37
CA ALA A 257 -4.52 17.03 9.45
C ALA A 257 -4.91 18.51 9.66
N TYR A 258 -4.18 19.25 10.49
CA TYR A 258 -4.37 20.71 10.61
C TYR A 258 -4.16 21.43 9.27
N ARG A 259 -3.11 21.08 8.51
CA ARG A 259 -2.86 21.64 7.16
C ARG A 259 -4.01 21.34 6.20
N TYR A 260 -4.46 20.09 6.13
CA TYR A 260 -5.56 19.68 5.27
C TYR A 260 -6.89 20.34 5.65
N GLY A 261 -7.04 20.76 6.92
CA GLY A 261 -8.16 21.57 7.42
C GLY A 261 -7.96 23.07 7.28
N CYS A 262 -6.95 23.53 6.52
CA CYS A 262 -6.56 24.93 6.33
C CYS A 262 -6.21 25.68 7.63
N ASN A 263 -5.91 24.96 8.71
CA ASN A 263 -5.52 25.51 10.00
C ASN A 263 -3.99 25.56 10.10
N TYR A 264 -3.37 26.48 9.35
CA TYR A 264 -1.92 26.50 9.18
C TYR A 264 -1.16 26.93 10.45
N ALA A 265 -1.67 27.88 11.23
CA ALA A 265 -0.94 28.38 12.40
C ALA A 265 -0.65 27.28 13.45
N PRO A 266 -1.64 26.45 13.88
CA PRO A 266 -1.37 25.29 14.74
C PRO A 266 -0.39 24.29 14.12
N ALA A 267 -0.54 23.99 12.82
CA ALA A 267 0.34 23.05 12.13
C ALA A 267 1.81 23.55 12.14
N MET A 268 2.05 24.85 11.97
CA MET A 268 3.39 25.44 12.01
C MET A 268 4.06 25.27 13.36
N VAL A 269 3.31 25.53 14.43
CA VAL A 269 3.80 25.42 15.79
C VAL A 269 4.22 23.98 16.07
N ILE A 270 3.36 23.02 15.72
CA ILE A 270 3.63 21.60 15.91
C ILE A 270 4.89 21.18 15.15
N VAL A 271 4.96 21.44 13.83
CA VAL A 271 6.09 21.00 12.99
C VAL A 271 7.41 21.64 13.44
N THR A 272 7.39 22.93 13.80
CA THR A 272 8.57 23.63 14.30
C THR A 272 9.05 23.02 15.62
N SER A 273 8.12 22.70 16.51
CA SER A 273 8.41 22.00 17.77
C SER A 273 9.03 20.63 17.51
N VAL A 274 8.42 19.80 16.64
CA VAL A 274 8.93 18.48 16.26
C VAL A 274 10.37 18.56 15.73
N ILE A 275 10.64 19.44 14.77
CA ILE A 275 11.98 19.59 14.20
C ILE A 275 12.99 20.03 15.26
N THR A 276 12.60 20.94 16.15
CA THR A 276 13.47 21.47 17.20
C THR A 276 13.81 20.38 18.23
N THR A 277 12.81 19.63 18.69
CA THR A 277 12.98 18.53 19.63
C THR A 277 13.81 17.40 19.02
N ALA A 278 13.51 16.98 17.79
CA ALA A 278 14.27 15.93 17.11
C ALA A 278 15.76 16.30 16.96
N ARG A 279 16.06 17.57 16.63
CA ARG A 279 17.46 18.06 16.57
C ARG A 279 18.15 18.07 17.93
N ALA A 280 17.41 18.33 19.01
CA ALA A 280 17.98 18.31 20.35
C ALA A 280 18.31 16.88 20.82
N ASN A 281 17.56 15.88 20.36
CA ASN A 281 17.76 14.47 20.71
C ASN A 281 18.92 13.80 19.95
N GLY A 282 19.25 14.25 18.74
CA GLY A 282 20.42 13.72 18.02
C GLY A 282 20.45 14.02 16.53
N ALA A 283 21.52 13.57 15.90
CA ALA A 283 21.75 13.70 14.45
C ALA A 283 21.90 12.35 13.74
N ASP A 284 21.57 11.24 14.40
CA ASP A 284 21.61 9.90 13.79
C ASP A 284 20.54 9.73 12.71
N ALA A 285 20.63 8.62 11.97
CA ALA A 285 19.73 8.32 10.85
C ALA A 285 18.24 8.27 11.26
N ILE A 286 17.95 7.87 12.50
CA ILE A 286 16.58 7.73 13.01
C ILE A 286 15.96 9.13 13.16
N TRP A 287 16.66 10.03 13.88
CA TRP A 287 16.19 11.41 14.04
C TRP A 287 16.18 12.20 12.73
N GLN A 288 17.09 11.88 11.79
CA GLN A 288 17.05 12.49 10.45
C GLN A 288 15.74 12.19 9.73
N GLY A 289 15.19 10.98 9.83
CA GLY A 289 13.92 10.63 9.20
C GLY A 289 12.77 11.56 9.62
N VAL A 290 12.65 11.81 10.93
CA VAL A 290 11.63 12.74 11.49
C VAL A 290 11.91 14.18 11.12
N ILE A 291 13.17 14.63 11.16
CA ILE A 291 13.56 16.00 10.77
C ILE A 291 13.18 16.28 9.32
N GLN A 292 13.47 15.34 8.40
CA GLN A 292 13.20 15.53 6.97
C GLN A 292 11.71 15.42 6.65
N SER A 293 10.98 14.54 7.34
CA SER A 293 9.51 14.52 7.26
C SER A 293 8.89 15.81 7.79
N GLY A 294 9.41 16.35 8.91
CA GLY A 294 9.02 17.66 9.41
C GLY A 294 9.31 18.79 8.42
N ARG A 295 10.49 18.80 7.78
CA ARG A 295 10.83 19.77 6.73
C ARG A 295 9.91 19.70 5.52
N LEU A 296 9.53 18.50 5.10
CA LEU A 296 8.55 18.32 4.03
C LEU A 296 7.21 18.97 4.40
N VAL A 297 6.70 18.72 5.61
CA VAL A 297 5.44 19.32 6.08
C VAL A 297 5.58 20.84 6.23
N LEU A 298 6.70 21.34 6.76
CA LEU A 298 6.99 22.76 6.88
C LEU A 298 7.04 23.45 5.51
N GLY A 299 7.68 22.81 4.52
CA GLY A 299 7.74 23.32 3.15
C GLY A 299 6.35 23.47 2.54
N LEU A 300 5.51 22.43 2.66
CA LEU A 300 4.11 22.48 2.20
C LEU A 300 3.31 23.59 2.89
N LEU A 301 3.54 23.76 4.18
CA LEU A 301 2.88 24.76 4.98
C LEU A 301 3.28 26.19 4.58
N LEU A 302 4.58 26.46 4.41
CA LEU A 302 5.09 27.76 3.94
C LEU A 302 4.55 28.11 2.56
N CYS A 303 4.52 27.14 1.63
CA CYS A 303 3.89 27.34 0.33
C CYS A 303 2.38 27.64 0.45
N SER A 304 1.69 27.07 1.44
CA SER A 304 0.26 27.31 1.68
C SER A 304 -0.01 28.69 2.33
N THR A 305 0.97 29.27 3.04
CA THR A 305 0.85 30.58 3.69
C THR A 305 1.45 31.74 2.91
N GLY A 306 2.08 31.46 1.75
CA GLY A 306 2.60 32.46 0.83
C GLY A 306 4.13 32.56 0.75
N ASP A 307 4.86 31.94 1.67
CA ASP A 307 6.34 31.92 1.70
C ASP A 307 6.91 30.82 0.79
N SER A 308 6.50 30.85 -0.48
CA SER A 308 6.80 29.77 -1.44
C SER A 308 8.29 29.62 -1.76
N ASP A 309 9.07 30.69 -1.65
CA ASP A 309 10.52 30.63 -1.90
C ASP A 309 11.23 29.74 -0.88
N GLN A 310 10.98 29.97 0.41
CA GLN A 310 11.53 29.13 1.47
C GLN A 310 10.87 27.75 1.48
N GLY A 311 9.56 27.69 1.22
CA GLY A 311 8.81 26.45 1.18
C GLY A 311 9.37 25.45 0.16
N CYS A 312 9.62 25.87 -1.09
CA CYS A 312 10.12 24.93 -2.10
C CYS A 312 11.58 24.53 -1.86
N GLU A 313 12.42 25.34 -1.21
CA GLU A 313 13.76 24.89 -0.80
C GLU A 313 13.67 23.73 0.21
N TYR A 314 12.80 23.82 1.22
CA TYR A 314 12.59 22.71 2.16
C TYR A 314 12.06 21.45 1.47
N LEU A 315 11.15 21.61 0.51
CA LEU A 315 10.62 20.48 -0.26
C LEU A 315 11.69 19.83 -1.13
N TYR A 316 12.54 20.63 -1.78
CA TYR A 316 13.65 20.14 -2.59
C TYR A 316 14.70 19.42 -1.74
N ASP A 317 15.06 19.97 -0.57
CA ASP A 317 15.98 19.34 0.37
C ASP A 317 15.43 18.00 0.87
N ALA A 318 14.13 17.93 1.19
CA ALA A 318 13.48 16.68 1.56
C ALA A 318 13.47 15.67 0.42
N PHE A 319 13.21 16.09 -0.82
CA PHE A 319 13.30 15.23 -1.99
C PHE A 319 14.72 14.68 -2.18
N ARG A 320 15.74 15.54 -2.14
CA ARG A 320 17.14 15.14 -2.24
C ARG A 320 17.53 14.11 -1.20
N TRP A 321 17.18 14.37 0.07
CA TRP A 321 17.49 13.44 1.14
C TRP A 321 16.82 12.08 0.93
N ARG A 322 15.54 12.07 0.52
CA ARG A 322 14.83 10.82 0.23
C ARG A 322 15.42 10.07 -0.96
N LEU A 323 15.84 10.79 -1.99
CA LEU A 323 16.54 10.20 -3.12
C LEU A 323 17.86 9.54 -2.70
N GLU A 324 18.63 10.19 -1.83
CA GLU A 324 19.89 9.66 -1.29
C GLU A 324 19.66 8.46 -0.34
N TYR A 325 18.60 8.50 0.46
CA TYR A 325 18.32 7.50 1.50
C TYR A 325 17.54 6.27 1.00
N PHE A 326 16.50 6.49 0.21
CA PHE A 326 15.59 5.45 -0.29
C PHE A 326 15.86 5.04 -1.74
N GLY A 327 16.55 5.88 -2.52
CA GLY A 327 16.82 5.61 -3.94
C GLY A 327 15.68 6.02 -4.88
N VAL A 328 15.88 5.68 -6.16
CA VAL A 328 15.01 6.08 -7.28
C VAL A 328 13.74 5.23 -7.41
N ASP A 329 13.69 4.04 -6.82
CA ASP A 329 12.55 3.13 -7.02
C ASP A 329 11.46 3.30 -5.96
N HIS A 330 11.73 4.04 -4.88
CA HIS A 330 10.81 4.15 -3.76
C HIS A 330 9.78 5.29 -3.93
N ALA A 331 8.50 4.97 -3.78
CA ALA A 331 7.38 5.93 -3.80
C ALA A 331 7.55 7.14 -2.86
N ARG A 332 8.24 6.99 -1.72
CA ARG A 332 8.48 8.09 -0.77
C ARG A 332 9.37 9.19 -1.35
N THR A 333 10.35 8.83 -2.17
CA THR A 333 11.20 9.78 -2.90
C THR A 333 10.34 10.65 -3.81
N TRP A 334 9.46 10.02 -4.58
CA TRP A 334 8.70 10.71 -5.61
C TRP A 334 7.47 11.45 -5.10
N SER A 335 6.96 11.10 -3.91
CA SER A 335 5.94 11.91 -3.23
C SER A 335 6.50 13.27 -2.76
N ALA A 336 7.77 13.33 -2.36
CA ALA A 336 8.47 14.57 -2.04
C ALA A 336 8.82 15.38 -3.31
N PHE A 337 9.28 14.72 -4.37
CA PHE A 337 9.46 15.36 -5.69
C PHE A 337 8.17 16.03 -6.15
N SER A 338 7.05 15.31 -6.10
CA SER A 338 5.76 15.82 -6.56
C SER A 338 5.28 17.02 -5.75
N ALA A 339 5.58 17.05 -4.44
CA ALA A 339 5.30 18.20 -3.58
C ALA A 339 6.13 19.41 -4.01
N TRP A 340 7.44 19.25 -4.13
CA TRP A 340 8.35 20.30 -4.59
C TRP A 340 7.96 20.82 -5.97
N TYR A 341 7.77 19.92 -6.96
CA TYR A 341 7.37 20.25 -8.32
C TYR A 341 6.10 21.11 -8.33
N TRP A 342 5.05 20.68 -7.63
CA TRP A 342 3.79 21.41 -7.65
C TRP A 342 3.90 22.80 -7.01
N CYS A 343 4.59 22.89 -5.87
CA CYS A 343 4.78 24.17 -5.20
C CYS A 343 5.64 25.12 -6.04
N SER A 344 6.69 24.63 -6.70
CA SER A 344 7.52 25.43 -7.61
C SER A 344 6.75 25.90 -8.85
N GLU A 345 5.89 25.05 -9.42
CA GLU A 345 5.00 25.41 -10.54
C GLU A 345 4.05 26.54 -10.15
N GLN A 346 3.34 26.39 -9.03
CA GLN A 346 2.38 27.39 -8.56
C GLN A 346 3.04 28.73 -8.20
N ALA A 347 4.26 28.68 -7.69
CA ALA A 347 5.05 29.87 -7.42
C ALA A 347 5.72 30.47 -8.68
N GLY A 348 5.55 29.85 -9.85
CA GLY A 348 6.16 30.32 -11.11
C GLY A 348 7.69 30.23 -11.10
N ARG A 349 8.28 29.36 -10.26
CA ARG A 349 9.72 29.33 -9.99
C ARG A 349 10.55 28.76 -11.13
N TRP A 350 9.94 28.14 -12.13
CA TRP A 350 10.66 27.59 -13.29
C TRP A 350 11.34 28.65 -14.17
N VAL A 351 10.99 29.93 -14.01
CA VAL A 351 11.71 31.04 -14.65
C VAL A 351 13.13 31.20 -14.08
N LEU A 352 13.40 30.69 -12.88
CA LEU A 352 14.71 30.70 -12.26
C LEU A 352 15.55 29.57 -12.86
N SER A 353 16.68 29.91 -13.48
CA SER A 353 17.57 28.96 -14.15
C SER A 353 17.98 27.79 -13.24
N MET A 354 18.24 28.05 -11.95
CA MET A 354 18.61 27.01 -10.98
C MET A 354 17.46 26.01 -10.75
N GLU A 355 16.21 26.48 -10.61
CA GLU A 355 15.05 25.60 -10.41
C GLU A 355 14.76 24.78 -11.67
N ALA A 356 14.84 25.39 -12.85
CA ALA A 356 14.71 24.68 -14.11
C ALA A 356 15.77 23.56 -14.24
N GLN A 357 17.02 23.83 -13.87
CA GLN A 357 18.09 22.83 -13.87
C GLN A 357 17.83 21.70 -12.88
N ARG A 358 17.36 22.02 -11.66
CA ARG A 358 16.96 21.01 -10.66
C ARG A 358 15.85 20.11 -11.22
N LEU A 359 14.85 20.68 -11.90
CA LEU A 359 13.74 19.93 -12.49
C LEU A 359 14.24 18.97 -13.57
N VAL A 360 15.06 19.47 -14.49
CA VAL A 360 15.69 18.65 -15.54
C VAL A 360 16.46 17.47 -14.91
N ALA A 361 17.31 17.75 -13.93
CA ALA A 361 18.10 16.71 -13.26
C ALA A 361 17.22 15.64 -12.60
N ALA A 362 16.17 16.05 -11.89
CA ALA A 362 15.24 15.15 -11.23
C ALA A 362 14.42 14.30 -12.22
N VAL A 363 13.90 14.90 -13.30
CA VAL A 363 13.14 14.17 -14.33
C VAL A 363 14.01 13.16 -15.08
N THR A 364 15.30 13.47 -15.27
CA THR A 364 16.26 12.59 -15.96
C THR A 364 16.42 11.24 -15.26
N ILE A 365 16.40 11.25 -13.93
CA ILE A 365 16.57 10.04 -13.11
C ILE A 365 15.24 9.39 -12.74
N MET A 366 14.11 9.92 -13.22
CA MET A 366 12.77 9.42 -12.90
C MET A 366 12.47 8.11 -13.65
N PRO A 367 12.32 6.96 -12.96
CA PRO A 367 12.03 5.68 -13.60
C PRO A 367 10.75 5.75 -14.44
N PRO A 368 10.69 5.19 -15.65
CA PRO A 368 9.53 5.29 -16.54
C PRO A 368 8.24 4.67 -15.96
N THR A 369 8.39 3.74 -15.02
CA THR A 369 7.29 3.15 -14.24
C THR A 369 6.56 4.17 -13.36
N ILE A 370 7.24 5.28 -13.03
CA ILE A 370 6.69 6.35 -12.23
C ILE A 370 5.99 7.34 -13.16
N GLY A 371 4.66 7.40 -13.03
CA GLY A 371 3.82 8.30 -13.82
C GLY A 371 4.14 9.77 -13.58
N ASP A 372 3.47 10.66 -14.33
CA ASP A 372 3.69 12.11 -14.25
C ASP A 372 3.36 12.71 -12.87
N TRP A 373 2.53 12.00 -12.09
CA TRP A 373 2.13 12.36 -10.72
C TRP A 373 2.42 11.21 -9.75
N PRO A 374 3.70 10.99 -9.41
CA PRO A 374 4.08 9.90 -8.52
C PRO A 374 3.31 9.90 -7.20
N GLY A 375 2.78 8.74 -6.81
CA GLY A 375 2.11 8.57 -5.52
C GLY A 375 0.81 9.39 -5.36
N LYS A 376 0.16 9.77 -6.47
CA LYS A 376 -1.12 10.50 -6.42
C LYS A 376 -2.26 9.73 -7.08
N ALA A 377 -3.27 9.46 -6.26
CA ALA A 377 -4.59 9.04 -6.69
C ALA A 377 -5.53 10.24 -6.84
N CYS A 378 -6.50 10.09 -7.74
CA CYS A 378 -7.62 10.99 -7.84
C CYS A 378 -8.44 10.91 -6.55
N VAL A 379 -8.66 12.03 -5.90
CA VAL A 379 -9.45 12.06 -4.66
C VAL A 379 -10.92 11.67 -4.83
N ALA A 380 -11.44 11.70 -6.07
CA ALA A 380 -12.84 11.41 -6.36
C ALA A 380 -13.07 9.93 -6.73
N CYS A 381 -12.23 9.35 -7.59
CA CYS A 381 -12.38 7.96 -8.01
C CYS A 381 -11.35 7.00 -7.40
N ALA A 382 -10.44 7.48 -6.56
CA ALA A 382 -9.33 6.73 -5.98
C ALA A 382 -8.32 6.14 -6.99
N GLY A 383 -8.58 6.22 -8.30
CA GLY A 383 -7.69 5.73 -9.34
C GLY A 383 -6.43 6.58 -9.49
N ALA A 384 -5.32 5.94 -9.86
CA ALA A 384 -4.07 6.62 -10.20
C ALA A 384 -4.29 7.68 -11.30
N ILE A 385 -3.68 8.86 -11.13
CA ILE A 385 -3.83 9.94 -12.11
C ILE A 385 -2.88 9.69 -13.28
N ALA A 386 -3.42 9.16 -14.39
CA ALA A 386 -2.71 9.08 -15.65
C ALA A 386 -2.87 10.38 -16.45
N GLY A 387 -1.77 11.09 -16.71
CA GLY A 387 -1.74 12.33 -17.49
C GLY A 387 -2.02 13.58 -16.65
N ALA A 388 -2.92 14.46 -17.11
CA ALA A 388 -3.17 15.73 -16.44
C ALA A 388 -3.88 15.54 -15.09
N ALA A 389 -3.35 16.18 -14.05
CA ALA A 389 -4.03 16.36 -12.78
C ALA A 389 -4.80 17.68 -12.76
N PHE A 390 -5.78 17.80 -11.87
CA PHE A 390 -6.59 18.99 -11.72
C PHE A 390 -6.76 19.33 -10.25
N ALA A 391 -6.68 20.61 -9.91
CA ALA A 391 -6.91 21.11 -8.56
C ALA A 391 -7.89 22.29 -8.58
N PRO A 392 -8.69 22.48 -7.52
CA PRO A 392 -9.49 23.70 -7.37
C PRO A 392 -8.56 24.91 -7.27
N ALA A 393 -8.89 26.02 -7.96
CA ALA A 393 -8.08 27.25 -7.90
C ALA A 393 -7.95 27.83 -6.47
N ALA A 394 -8.92 27.54 -5.59
CA ALA A 394 -8.93 27.96 -4.20
C ALA A 394 -8.29 26.95 -3.23
N ALA A 395 -7.88 25.77 -3.69
CA ALA A 395 -7.27 24.76 -2.83
C ALA A 395 -5.82 25.13 -2.52
N ALA A 396 -5.40 24.84 -1.28
CA ALA A 396 -3.99 24.92 -0.89
C ALA A 396 -3.14 24.08 -1.84
N PRO A 397 -1.94 24.56 -2.23
CA PRO A 397 -1.08 23.85 -3.17
C PRO A 397 -0.84 22.41 -2.68
N TYR A 398 -1.01 21.44 -3.57
CA TYR A 398 -0.66 20.04 -3.36
C TYR A 398 -1.51 19.29 -2.31
N THR A 399 -2.84 19.44 -2.34
CA THR A 399 -3.71 18.83 -1.33
C THR A 399 -4.61 17.73 -1.90
N TYR A 400 -5.53 18.06 -2.81
CA TYR A 400 -6.48 17.09 -3.37
C TYR A 400 -6.55 17.21 -4.89
N LEU A 401 -5.82 16.32 -5.58
CA LEU A 401 -5.80 16.29 -7.04
C LEU A 401 -6.93 15.40 -7.58
N ARG A 402 -7.49 15.79 -8.74
CA ARG A 402 -8.48 15.02 -9.50
C ARG A 402 -7.91 14.61 -10.86
N CYS A 403 -8.33 13.47 -11.37
CA CYS A 403 -8.07 13.08 -12.76
C CYS A 403 -9.06 13.78 -13.70
N LYS A 404 -8.72 13.86 -14.99
CA LYS A 404 -9.56 14.47 -16.04
C LYS A 404 -11.01 13.97 -16.04
N GLY A 405 -11.22 12.67 -15.81
CA GLY A 405 -12.56 12.06 -15.80
C GLY A 405 -13.45 12.56 -14.66
N CYS A 406 -12.86 12.99 -13.53
CA CYS A 406 -13.59 13.42 -12.33
C CYS A 406 -13.75 14.95 -12.20
N VAL A 407 -13.24 15.71 -13.18
CA VAL A 407 -13.33 17.19 -13.17
C VAL A 407 -14.73 17.69 -13.53
N GLY A 408 -15.50 16.91 -14.31
CA GLY A 408 -16.77 17.34 -14.89
C GLY A 408 -17.95 17.57 -13.94
N LEU A 409 -17.72 17.71 -12.64
CA LEU A 409 -18.77 17.80 -11.61
C LEU A 409 -18.72 19.07 -10.73
N ASP A 410 -17.65 19.89 -10.74
CA ASP A 410 -17.58 21.06 -9.85
C ASP A 410 -16.48 22.10 -10.19
N VAL A 411 -16.79 23.39 -9.96
CA VAL A 411 -15.93 24.60 -9.82
C VAL A 411 -14.87 24.85 -10.92
N ALA A 412 -14.36 26.08 -11.02
CA ALA A 412 -13.18 26.41 -11.83
C ALA A 412 -11.96 25.59 -11.36
N MET A 413 -11.74 24.45 -12.00
CA MET A 413 -10.58 23.58 -11.82
C MET A 413 -9.46 24.04 -12.75
N GLN A 414 -8.24 24.06 -12.23
CA GLN A 414 -7.05 24.37 -13.01
C GLN A 414 -6.35 23.07 -13.41
N GLU A 415 -6.01 22.95 -14.70
CA GLU A 415 -5.18 21.87 -15.21
C GLU A 415 -3.74 22.02 -14.70
N CYS A 416 -3.16 20.92 -14.24
CA CYS A 416 -1.81 20.85 -13.71
C CYS A 416 -0.85 20.41 -14.83
N CYS A 417 0.21 21.19 -15.08
CA CYS A 417 1.27 20.80 -16.01
C CYS A 417 1.96 19.50 -15.52
N PRO A 418 2.13 18.47 -16.36
CA PRO A 418 2.83 17.26 -15.96
C PRO A 418 4.35 17.44 -15.97
N ALA A 419 5.04 16.92 -14.95
CA ALA A 419 6.48 17.12 -14.74
C ALA A 419 7.36 16.73 -15.94
N ARG A 420 7.16 15.54 -16.53
CA ARG A 420 7.95 15.06 -17.69
C ARG A 420 7.71 15.86 -18.96
N ARG A 421 6.57 16.54 -19.09
CA ARG A 421 6.22 17.34 -20.29
C ARG A 421 6.39 18.82 -20.05
N HIS A 422 6.94 19.22 -18.91
CA HIS A 422 7.16 20.63 -18.61
C HIS A 422 8.21 21.21 -19.58
N PRO A 423 8.04 22.44 -20.11
CA PRO A 423 8.98 23.03 -21.09
C PRO A 423 10.44 23.03 -20.62
N ALA A 424 10.67 23.25 -19.33
CA ALA A 424 12.00 23.18 -18.76
C ALA A 424 12.59 21.76 -18.80
N ALA A 425 11.76 20.72 -18.61
CA ALA A 425 12.21 19.32 -18.67
C ALA A 425 12.58 18.88 -20.09
N THR A 426 11.98 19.48 -21.13
CA THR A 426 12.24 19.15 -22.54
C THR A 426 13.51 19.80 -23.13
N MET A 427 14.29 20.57 -22.35
CA MET A 427 15.51 21.24 -22.82
C MET A 427 16.76 20.33 -22.84
N MET A 428 16.58 19.01 -22.77
CA MET A 428 17.64 18.00 -23.02
C MET A 428 17.70 17.63 -24.49
#